data_AF-A0AAQ4PUH1-F1
#
_entry.id   AF-A0AAQ4PUH1-F1
#
_cell.length_a   1.000
_cell.length_b   1.000
_cell.length_c   1.000
_cell.angle_alpha   90.00
_cell.angle_beta   90.00
_cell.angle_gamma   90.00
#
_symmetry.space_group_name_H-M   'P 1'
#
loop_
_entity.id
_entity.type
_entity.pdbx_description
1 polymer ?
#
loop_
_entity_poly.entity_id
_entity_poly.type
_entity_poly.pdbx_seq_one_letter_code
_entity_poly.pdbx_strand_id
1 'polypeptide(L)'
;MWPLFWTAARTYAPYVTFPVALVVGAVGYHLEWFIRGAPKAREEKGILELREERKLQEQEGTDSTQVLSLKEKLEFTPRAALNRNRPEKS
;
A
#
# COMPACT_ATOMS: atom_id res chain seq x y z
N MET A 1 46.39 36.96 -16.73
CA MET A 1 46.08 35.61 -17.25
C MET A 1 45.35 34.74 -16.24
N TRP A 2 45.80 34.63 -14.98
CA TRP A 2 45.16 33.79 -13.95
C TRP A 2 43.67 34.10 -13.66
N PRO A 3 43.23 35.38 -13.57
CA PRO A 3 41.81 35.68 -13.37
C PRO A 3 40.92 35.21 -14.53
N LEU A 4 41.47 35.16 -15.75
CA LEU A 4 40.75 34.72 -16.95
C LEU A 4 40.48 33.21 -16.95
N PHE A 5 41.42 32.42 -16.40
CA PHE A 5 41.21 30.99 -16.19
C PHE A 5 40.11 30.73 -15.15
N TRP A 6 40.08 31.52 -14.07
CA TRP A 6 39.07 31.36 -13.03
C TRP A 6 37.66 31.75 -13.51
N THR A 7 37.55 32.82 -14.30
CA THR A 7 36.28 33.20 -14.91
C THR A 7 35.81 32.15 -15.92
N ALA A 8 36.69 31.70 -16.82
CA ALA A 8 36.37 30.65 -17.78
C ALA A 8 35.95 29.34 -17.08
N ALA A 9 36.69 28.91 -16.06
CA ALA A 9 36.35 27.71 -15.29
C ALA A 9 34.97 27.83 -14.66
N ARG A 10 34.62 28.97 -14.04
CA ARG A 10 33.31 29.17 -13.41
C ARG A 10 32.17 29.24 -14.44
N THR A 11 32.41 29.84 -15.60
CA THR A 11 31.42 29.96 -16.68
C THR A 11 31.15 28.62 -17.35
N TYR A 12 32.20 27.82 -17.60
CA TYR A 12 32.08 26.56 -18.33
C TYR A 12 31.92 25.33 -17.44
N ALA A 13 32.23 25.41 -16.15
CA ALA A 13 32.09 24.30 -15.21
C ALA A 13 30.69 23.65 -15.26
N PRO A 14 29.56 24.38 -15.21
CA PRO A 14 28.24 23.76 -15.23
C PRO A 14 27.98 22.92 -16.49
N TYR A 15 28.50 23.35 -17.63
CA TYR A 15 28.33 22.66 -18.91
C TYR A 15 29.12 21.34 -18.99
N VAL A 16 30.14 21.17 -18.15
CA VAL A 16 30.95 19.95 -18.10
C VAL A 16 30.52 19.07 -16.93
N THR A 17 30.30 19.66 -15.75
CA THR A 17 29.96 18.90 -14.54
C THR A 17 28.57 18.29 -14.62
N PHE A 18 27.59 19.00 -15.20
CA PHE A 18 26.23 18.49 -15.33
C PHE A 18 26.12 17.21 -16.19
N PRO A 19 26.63 17.16 -17.43
CA PRO A 19 26.56 15.94 -18.23
C PRO A 19 27.37 14.80 -17.60
N VAL A 20 28.52 15.08 -17.00
CA VAL A 20 29.32 14.07 -16.29
C VAL A 20 28.53 13.50 -15.11
N ALA A 21 27.90 14.36 -14.29
CA ALA A 21 27.09 13.92 -13.16
C ALA A 21 25.87 13.10 -13.61
N LEU A 22 25.22 13.49 -14.72
CA LEU A 22 24.12 12.74 -15.30
C LEU A 22 24.55 11.32 -15.72
N VAL A 23 25.68 11.21 -16.43
CA VAL A 23 26.22 9.91 -16.86
C VAL A 23 26.59 9.05 -15.65
N VAL A 24 27.27 9.61 -14.66
CA VAL A 24 27.63 8.90 -13.43
C VAL A 24 26.36 8.45 -12.69
N GLY A 25 25.34 9.29 -12.60
CA GLY A 25 24.06 8.94 -12.00
C GLY A 25 23.33 7.82 -12.74
N ALA A 26 23.31 7.86 -14.07
CA ALA A 26 22.70 6.80 -14.88
C ALA A 26 23.44 5.46 -14.71
N VAL A 27 24.76 5.46 -14.79
CA VAL A 27 25.59 4.26 -14.58
C VAL A 27 25.42 3.75 -13.15
N GLY A 28 25.43 4.65 -12.16
CA GLY A 28 25.20 4.31 -10.76
C GLY A 28 23.83 3.68 -10.53
N TYR A 29 22.78 4.22 -11.14
CA TYR A 29 21.43 3.64 -11.08
C TYR A 29 21.37 2.24 -11.68
N HIS A 30 22.02 2.02 -12.82
CA HIS A 30 22.10 0.69 -13.43
C HIS A 30 22.92 -0.30 -12.59
N LEU A 31 24.02 0.15 -11.98
CA LEU A 31 24.83 -0.68 -11.09
C LEU A 31 24.09 -1.01 -9.80
N GLU A 32 23.40 -0.04 -9.21
CA GLU A 32 22.54 -0.22 -8.04
C GLU A 32 21.43 -1.22 -8.35
N TRP A 33 20.80 -1.14 -9.53
CA TRP A 33 19.82 -2.11 -9.99
C TRP A 33 20.42 -3.52 -10.12
N PHE A 34 21.64 -3.63 -10.66
CA PHE A 34 22.34 -4.90 -10.81
C PHE A 34 22.68 -5.55 -9.46
N ILE A 35 23.12 -4.76 -8.47
CA ILE A 35 23.50 -5.26 -7.14
C ILE A 35 22.27 -5.54 -6.26
N ARG A 36 21.26 -4.66 -6.29
CA ARG A 36 20.05 -4.78 -5.46
C ARG A 36 19.18 -5.98 -5.84
N GLY A 37 19.37 -6.52 -7.04
CA GLY A 37 18.49 -7.55 -7.60
C GLY A 37 17.11 -7.00 -7.93
N ALA A 38 16.28 -7.79 -8.60
CA ALA A 38 14.91 -7.40 -8.90
C ALA A 38 14.22 -6.98 -7.58
N PRO A 39 13.65 -5.77 -7.49
CA PRO A 39 12.87 -5.42 -6.31
C PRO A 39 11.84 -6.52 -6.12
N LYS A 40 11.74 -7.10 -4.92
CA LYS A 40 10.63 -7.99 -4.59
C LYS A 40 9.38 -7.24 -5.05
N ALA A 41 8.69 -7.78 -6.05
CA ALA A 41 7.47 -7.20 -6.59
C ALA A 41 6.62 -6.88 -5.37
N ARG A 42 6.51 -5.59 -5.06
CA ARG A 42 5.68 -5.14 -3.97
C ARG A 42 4.31 -5.62 -4.41
N GLU A 43 3.72 -6.56 -3.67
CA GLU A 43 2.42 -7.11 -4.03
C GLU A 43 1.55 -5.92 -4.40
N GLU A 44 1.07 -5.91 -5.65
CA GLU A 44 0.29 -4.78 -6.19
C GLU A 44 -1.00 -4.56 -5.39
N LYS A 45 -1.33 -5.54 -4.55
CA LYS A 45 -2.48 -5.55 -3.68
C LYS A 45 -2.37 -4.50 -2.58
N GLY A 46 -3.37 -3.65 -2.55
CA GLY A 46 -3.56 -2.70 -1.46
C GLY A 46 -3.74 -3.43 -0.12
N ILE A 47 -3.44 -2.73 0.98
CA ILE A 47 -3.66 -3.26 2.35
C ILE A 47 -5.12 -3.69 2.56
N LEU A 48 -6.07 -3.05 1.88
CA LEU A 48 -7.49 -3.43 1.90
C LEU A 48 -7.73 -4.78 1.22
N GLU A 49 -7.18 -4.99 0.04
CA GLU A 49 -7.28 -6.25 -0.71
C GLU A 49 -6.66 -7.41 0.09
N LEU A 50 -5.50 -7.19 0.72
CA LEU A 50 -4.87 -8.18 1.62
C LEU A 50 -5.68 -8.48 2.89
N ARG A 51 -6.57 -7.57 3.31
CA ARG A 51 -7.49 -7.82 4.43
C ARG A 51 -8.72 -8.58 3.96
N GLU A 52 -9.23 -8.26 2.78
CA GLU A 52 -10.35 -8.96 2.17
C GLU A 52 -9.98 -10.41 1.84
N GLU A 53 -8.79 -10.64 1.29
CA GLU A 53 -8.28 -12.01 1.05
C GLU A 53 -8.15 -12.82 2.32
N ARG A 54 -7.67 -12.22 3.42
CA ARG A 54 -7.62 -12.90 4.72
C ARG A 54 -9.02 -13.25 5.23
N LYS A 55 -9.98 -12.33 5.11
CA LYS A 55 -11.38 -12.60 5.48
C LYS A 55 -12.00 -13.69 4.62
N LEU A 56 -11.68 -13.70 3.32
CA LEU A 56 -12.16 -14.72 2.38
C LEU A 56 -11.60 -16.10 2.77
N GLN A 57 -10.30 -16.18 3.03
CA GLN A 57 -9.62 -17.40 3.44
C GLN A 57 -10.13 -17.95 4.79
N GLU A 58 -10.45 -17.06 5.74
CA GLU A 58 -11.10 -17.45 7.01
C GLU A 58 -12.54 -17.96 6.79
N GLN A 59 -13.22 -17.48 5.75
CA GLN A 59 -14.59 -17.90 5.40
C GLN A 59 -14.64 -19.19 4.57
N GLU A 60 -13.59 -19.54 3.82
CA GLU A 60 -13.50 -20.76 3.00
C GLU A 60 -13.68 -22.06 3.80
N GLY A 61 -13.47 -22.03 5.13
CA GLY A 61 -13.70 -23.17 6.03
C GLY A 61 -14.98 -23.12 6.86
N THR A 62 -15.79 -22.06 6.73
CA THR A 62 -17.01 -21.87 7.55
C THR A 62 -18.26 -22.04 6.69
N ASP A 63 -19.17 -22.94 7.10
CA ASP A 63 -20.45 -23.13 6.42
C ASP A 63 -21.34 -21.89 6.59
N SER A 64 -21.45 -21.09 5.52
CA SER A 64 -22.23 -19.84 5.49
C SER A 64 -23.74 -20.05 5.54
N THR A 65 -24.20 -21.31 5.44
CA THR A 65 -25.64 -21.65 5.55
C THR A 65 -26.07 -22.02 6.98
N GLN A 66 -25.13 -22.25 7.90
CA GLN A 66 -25.42 -22.47 9.32
C GLN A 66 -25.50 -21.15 10.11
N VAL A 67 -26.36 -20.24 9.65
CA VAL A 67 -26.66 -19.02 10.40
C VAL A 67 -27.83 -19.30 11.33
N LEU A 68 -27.62 -19.12 12.65
CA LEU A 68 -28.72 -19.18 13.62
C LEU A 68 -29.84 -18.23 13.16
N SER A 69 -31.05 -18.76 13.08
CA SER A 69 -32.22 -18.01 12.63
C SER A 69 -32.35 -16.71 13.43
N LEU A 70 -32.56 -15.58 12.74
CA LEU A 70 -32.78 -14.28 13.41
C LEU A 70 -33.94 -14.32 14.40
N LYS A 71 -34.85 -15.30 14.26
CA LYS A 71 -35.95 -15.58 15.19
C LYS A 71 -35.46 -16.07 16.57
N GLU A 72 -34.34 -16.78 16.60
CA GLU A 72 -33.70 -17.33 17.80
C GLU A 72 -32.84 -16.25 18.51
N LYS A 73 -32.23 -15.33 17.75
CA LYS A 73 -31.50 -14.16 18.29
C LYS A 73 -32.40 -13.12 18.99
N LEU A 74 -33.72 -13.16 18.79
CA LEU A 74 -34.65 -12.29 19.53
C LEU A 74 -34.61 -12.56 21.04
N GLU A 75 -34.36 -13.82 21.45
CA GLU A 75 -34.24 -14.20 22.86
C GLU A 75 -32.92 -13.75 23.49
N PHE A 76 -31.86 -13.63 22.67
CA PHE A 76 -30.52 -13.25 23.11
C PHE A 76 -30.26 -11.73 23.08
N THR A 77 -31.23 -10.92 22.66
CA THR A 77 -31.07 -9.47 22.67
C THR A 77 -31.33 -8.95 24.09
N PRO A 78 -30.39 -8.24 24.75
CA PRO A 78 -30.64 -7.68 26.08
C PRO A 78 -31.86 -6.76 25.99
N ARG A 79 -32.82 -6.93 26.92
CA ARG A 79 -34.10 -6.19 26.93
C ARG A 79 -33.83 -4.69 26.80
N ALA A 80 -34.00 -4.15 25.60
CA ALA A 80 -33.94 -2.72 25.38
C ALA A 80 -35.05 -2.08 26.22
N ALA A 81 -34.75 -1.01 26.95
CA ALA A 81 -35.66 -0.33 27.86
C ALA A 81 -36.97 0.15 27.20
N LEU A 82 -37.01 0.19 25.87
CA LEU A 82 -38.18 0.49 25.08
C LEU A 82 -38.63 -0.80 24.35
N ASN A 83 -39.74 -1.39 24.80
CA ASN A 83 -40.42 -2.56 24.20
C ASN A 83 -40.91 -2.26 22.76
N ARG A 84 -40.01 -1.99 21.82
CA ARG A 84 -40.34 -1.53 20.46
C ARG A 84 -40.28 -2.63 19.41
N ASN A 85 -39.71 -3.79 19.76
CA ASN A 85 -39.54 -4.95 18.87
C ASN A 85 -40.49 -6.12 19.16
N ARG A 86 -41.55 -5.93 19.98
CA ARG A 86 -42.53 -7.00 20.19
C ARG A 86 -43.51 -7.00 19.01
N PRO A 87 -43.64 -8.07 18.22
CA PRO A 87 -44.77 -8.18 17.31
C PRO A 87 -46.02 -8.30 18.18
N GLU A 88 -46.96 -7.37 18.03
CA GLU A 88 -48.28 -7.53 18.65
C GLU A 88 -48.92 -8.79 18.07
N LYS A 89 -49.28 -9.72 18.96
CA LYS A 89 -50.01 -10.92 18.59
C LYS A 89 -51.42 -10.51 18.17
N SER A 90 -51.80 -10.84 16.94
CA SER A 90 -53.21 -11.14 16.62
C SER A 90 -53.53 -12.58 16.99
#